data_AF-A0A820D427-F1
#
_entry.id   AF-A0A820D427-F1
#
_cell.length_a   1.000
_cell.length_b   1.000
_cell.length_c   1.000
_cell.angle_alpha   90.00
_cell.angle_beta   90.00
_cell.angle_gamma   90.00
#
_symmetry.space_group_name_H-M   'P 1'
#
loop_
_entity.id
_entity.type
_entity.pdbx_description
1 polymer ?
#
loop_
_entity_poly.entity_id
_entity_poly.type
_entity_poly.pdbx_seq_one_letter_code
_entity_poly.pdbx_strand_id
1 'polypeptide(L)'
;MLKNIPCWEQCTILLIYMFLLIEPIESQGLACYKCMTTDPNNDGCQDPFSSLINPVQINCQATAFGKNGTFPARFCVKINGRVLSVDSDANASYLNTVIYYRTCVVDNIMESTKLLETSGNFRLKGFQDLNGSIRLQGSMSLCAFDGCNKARSLHSSLLMASIGLLLSIYYYY
;
A
#
# COMPACT_ATOMS: atom_id res chain seq x y z
N MET A 1 -20.89 13.30 -58.02
CA MET A 1 -19.44 13.58 -58.08
C MET A 1 -18.86 13.37 -56.70
N LEU A 2 -18.26 12.21 -56.45
CA LEU A 2 -17.53 11.94 -55.20
C LEU A 2 -16.12 12.52 -55.38
N LYS A 3 -15.81 13.60 -54.66
CA LYS A 3 -14.45 14.15 -54.61
C LYS A 3 -13.54 13.11 -53.97
N ASN A 4 -12.54 12.63 -54.71
CA ASN A 4 -11.45 11.82 -54.17
C ASN A 4 -10.66 12.71 -53.21
N ILE A 5 -10.94 12.57 -51.92
CA ILE A 5 -10.15 13.18 -50.85
C ILE A 5 -8.78 12.49 -50.88
N PRO A 6 -7.68 13.24 -51.00
CA PRO A 6 -6.37 12.64 -51.10
C PRO A 6 -5.93 12.07 -49.73
N CYS A 7 -5.30 10.89 -49.76
CA CYS A 7 -4.97 10.07 -48.60
C CYS A 7 -4.25 10.83 -47.45
N TRP A 8 -3.49 11.88 -47.76
CA TRP A 8 -2.78 12.70 -46.77
C TRP A 8 -3.72 13.53 -45.87
N GLU A 9 -4.88 13.97 -46.37
CA GLU A 9 -5.89 14.64 -45.53
C GLU A 9 -6.57 13.65 -44.56
N GLN A 10 -6.75 12.40 -44.97
CA GLN A 10 -7.29 11.34 -44.09
C GLN A 10 -6.28 10.91 -43.03
N CYS A 11 -4.99 10.82 -43.37
CA CYS A 11 -3.92 10.53 -42.40
C CYS A 11 -3.73 11.64 -41.36
N THR A 12 -3.85 12.91 -41.75
CA THR A 12 -3.69 14.05 -40.82
C THR A 12 -4.85 14.12 -39.81
N ILE A 13 -6.08 13.90 -40.26
CA ILE A 13 -7.26 13.81 -39.38
C ILE A 13 -7.11 12.66 -38.37
N LEU A 14 -6.64 11.49 -38.83
CA LEU A 14 -6.43 10.33 -37.96
C LEU A 14 -5.34 10.59 -36.90
N LEU A 15 -4.24 11.27 -37.27
CA LEU A 15 -3.17 11.63 -36.35
C LEU A 15 -3.63 12.66 -35.31
N ILE A 16 -4.41 13.67 -35.72
CA ILE A 16 -4.99 14.66 -34.79
C ILE A 16 -5.95 13.97 -33.82
N TYR A 17 -6.79 13.04 -34.31
CA TYR A 17 -7.68 12.26 -33.46
C TYR A 17 -6.91 11.39 -32.45
N MET A 18 -5.82 10.73 -32.88
CA MET A 18 -4.94 9.97 -31.98
C MET A 18 -4.26 10.85 -30.93
N PHE A 19 -3.85 12.07 -31.28
CA PHE A 19 -3.28 13.03 -30.33
C PHE A 19 -4.31 13.57 -29.32
N LEU A 20 -5.55 13.78 -29.75
CA LEU A 20 -6.65 14.23 -28.89
C LEU A 20 -7.13 13.16 -27.91
N LEU A 21 -6.83 11.88 -28.18
CA LEU A 21 -7.11 10.75 -27.28
C LEU A 21 -6.01 10.52 -26.23
N ILE A 22 -4.90 11.26 -26.28
CA ILE A 22 -3.85 11.17 -25.26
C ILE A 22 -4.34 11.95 -24.03
N GLU A 23 -4.94 11.25 -23.07
CA GLU A 23 -5.13 11.82 -21.74
C GLU A 23 -3.75 12.16 -21.14
N PRO A 24 -3.59 13.34 -20.51
CA PRO A 24 -2.35 13.65 -19.82
C PRO A 24 -2.13 12.58 -18.74
N ILE A 25 -0.98 11.90 -18.79
CA ILE A 25 -0.58 10.98 -17.74
C ILE A 25 -0.30 11.83 -16.51
N GLU A 26 -1.32 12.05 -15.68
CA GLU A 26 -1.12 12.61 -14.36
C GLU A 26 -0.28 11.63 -13.56
N SER A 27 0.82 12.12 -12.98
CA SER A 27 1.61 11.35 -12.03
C SER A 27 0.80 11.19 -10.74
N GLN A 28 -0.06 10.18 -10.72
CA GLN A 28 -0.86 9.86 -9.54
C GLN A 28 -0.04 8.98 -8.59
N GLY A 29 -0.05 9.34 -7.31
CA GLY A 29 0.47 8.49 -6.25
C GLY A 29 -0.44 7.29 -6.02
N LEU A 30 0.13 6.19 -5.54
CA LEU A 30 -0.64 5.01 -5.17
C LEU A 30 -1.70 5.32 -4.11
N ALA A 31 -2.81 4.59 -4.13
CA ALA A 31 -3.80 4.60 -3.08
C ALA A 31 -3.39 3.64 -1.96
N CYS A 32 -3.14 4.12 -0.75
CA CYS A 32 -2.69 3.29 0.38
C CYS A 32 -3.59 3.48 1.60
N TYR A 33 -3.75 2.44 2.41
CA TYR A 33 -4.32 2.62 3.74
C TYR A 33 -3.34 3.36 4.63
N LYS A 34 -3.82 4.36 5.36
CA LYS A 34 -3.03 5.11 6.34
C LYS A 34 -3.70 5.06 7.69
N CYS A 35 -3.00 4.51 8.65
CA CYS A 35 -3.46 4.46 10.03
C CYS A 35 -2.28 4.16 10.93
N MET A 36 -2.48 4.45 12.20
CA MET A 36 -1.50 4.21 13.26
C MET A 36 -2.26 3.87 14.52
N THR A 37 -1.75 2.93 15.31
CA THR A 37 -2.30 2.64 16.62
C THR A 37 -2.31 3.89 17.48
N THR A 38 -3.51 4.33 17.84
CA THR A 38 -3.75 5.44 18.77
C THR A 38 -3.97 4.92 20.20
N ASP A 39 -4.76 3.86 20.33
CA ASP A 39 -5.02 3.12 21.57
C ASP A 39 -4.65 1.64 21.41
N PRO A 40 -3.71 1.09 22.21
CA PRO A 40 -3.33 -0.32 22.17
C PRO A 40 -4.49 -1.32 22.36
N ASN A 41 -5.59 -0.91 23.00
CA ASN A 41 -6.70 -1.79 23.37
C ASN A 41 -7.89 -1.71 22.41
N ASN A 42 -7.98 -0.67 21.58
CA ASN A 42 -9.12 -0.44 20.70
C ASN A 42 -8.68 0.29 19.42
N ASP A 43 -7.85 -0.38 18.63
CA ASP A 43 -7.26 0.18 17.43
C ASP A 43 -7.93 -0.34 16.15
N GLY A 44 -8.56 0.55 15.40
CA GLY A 44 -9.06 0.22 14.06
C GLY A 44 -7.95 -0.15 13.07
N CYS A 45 -6.69 0.18 13.36
CA CYS A 45 -5.52 -0.18 12.56
C CYS A 45 -5.03 -1.62 12.83
N GLN A 46 -5.55 -2.34 13.82
CA GLN A 46 -5.19 -3.73 14.04
C GLN A 46 -5.73 -4.67 12.92
N ASP A 47 -5.18 -5.89 12.81
CA ASP A 47 -5.81 -6.96 12.01
C ASP A 47 -6.78 -7.77 12.90
N PRO A 48 -7.99 -8.13 12.44
CA PRO A 48 -8.52 -7.99 11.08
C PRO A 48 -8.81 -6.54 10.70
N PHE A 49 -8.37 -6.14 9.52
CA PHE A 49 -8.41 -4.75 9.08
C PHE A 49 -9.73 -4.42 8.38
N SER A 50 -10.40 -3.36 8.83
CA SER A 50 -11.63 -2.85 8.22
C SER A 50 -11.36 -1.58 7.42
N SER A 51 -11.56 -1.66 6.09
CA SER A 51 -11.48 -0.51 5.19
C SER A 51 -12.61 0.50 5.38
N LEU A 52 -13.68 0.13 6.10
CA LEU A 52 -14.76 1.06 6.47
C LEU A 52 -14.30 2.05 7.54
N ILE A 53 -13.43 1.61 8.45
CA ILE A 53 -12.91 2.43 9.56
C ILE A 53 -11.69 3.23 9.09
N ASN A 54 -10.84 2.62 8.27
CA ASN A 54 -9.65 3.26 7.71
C ASN A 54 -9.79 3.34 6.19
N PRO A 55 -10.35 4.43 5.65
CA PRO A 55 -10.47 4.59 4.22
C PRO A 55 -9.10 4.65 3.55
N VAL A 56 -9.05 4.22 2.29
CA VAL A 56 -7.83 4.33 1.48
C VAL A 56 -7.56 5.80 1.17
N GLN A 57 -6.32 6.26 1.36
CA GLN A 57 -5.92 7.58 0.88
C GLN A 57 -5.58 7.46 -0.61
N ILE A 58 -6.40 8.07 -1.48
CA ILE A 58 -6.16 8.17 -2.92
C ILE A 58 -5.06 9.21 -3.19
N ASN A 59 -4.28 9.00 -4.26
CA ASN A 59 -3.18 9.88 -4.67
C ASN A 59 -2.22 10.18 -3.51
N CYS A 60 -1.72 9.12 -2.85
CA CYS A 60 -0.94 9.27 -1.64
C CYS A 60 0.39 9.97 -1.91
N GLN A 61 0.71 10.94 -1.07
CA GLN A 61 1.93 11.75 -1.16
C GLN A 61 2.79 11.52 0.08
N ALA A 62 4.10 11.42 -0.12
CA ALA A 62 5.06 11.25 0.96
C ALA A 62 6.38 11.98 0.68
N THR A 63 7.15 12.25 1.72
CA THR A 63 8.51 12.80 1.58
C THR A 63 9.46 11.71 1.12
N ALA A 64 10.35 12.03 0.18
CA ALA A 64 11.43 11.14 -0.23
C ALA A 64 12.69 11.41 0.62
N PHE A 65 13.44 10.36 0.93
CA PHE A 65 14.64 10.48 1.76
C PHE A 65 15.66 11.45 1.12
N GLY A 66 16.12 12.43 1.90
CA GLY A 66 17.08 13.43 1.43
C GLY A 66 16.51 14.49 0.47
N LYS A 67 15.19 14.57 0.28
CA LYS A 67 14.53 15.56 -0.57
C LYS A 67 13.50 16.38 0.21
N ASN A 68 13.42 17.68 -0.11
CA ASN A 68 12.38 18.55 0.42
C ASN A 68 11.11 18.46 -0.45
N GLY A 69 9.95 18.54 0.20
CA GLY A 69 8.64 18.47 -0.44
C GLY A 69 8.02 17.08 -0.41
N THR A 70 6.85 16.97 -1.01
CA THR A 70 6.07 15.74 -1.11
C THR A 70 6.04 15.25 -2.54
N PHE A 71 6.14 13.94 -2.72
CA PHE A 71 6.15 13.28 -4.02
C PHE A 71 5.11 12.16 -4.06
N PRO A 72 4.62 11.82 -5.27
CA PRO A 72 3.71 10.70 -5.47
C PRO A 72 4.32 9.42 -4.90
N ALA A 73 3.61 8.78 -3.97
CA ALA A 73 4.08 7.57 -3.33
C ALA A 73 4.09 6.40 -4.34
N ARG A 74 5.12 5.56 -4.23
CA ARG A 74 5.34 4.40 -5.11
C ARG A 74 5.12 3.06 -4.42
N PHE A 75 4.99 3.08 -3.10
CA PHE A 75 4.79 1.88 -2.31
C PHE A 75 3.85 2.15 -1.13
N CYS A 76 3.09 1.14 -0.75
CA CYS A 76 2.42 1.09 0.53
C CYS A 76 3.22 0.22 1.50
N VAL A 77 3.25 0.64 2.76
CA VAL A 77 3.97 -0.02 3.85
C VAL A 77 2.97 -0.43 4.92
N LYS A 78 3.18 -1.60 5.51
CA LYS A 78 2.55 -2.04 6.75
C LYS A 78 3.64 -2.48 7.72
N ILE A 79 3.55 -2.00 8.95
CA ILE A 79 4.44 -2.34 10.06
C ILE A 79 3.59 -2.76 11.23
N ASN A 80 3.95 -3.86 11.88
CA ASN A 80 3.33 -4.29 13.13
C ASN A 80 4.39 -4.90 14.04
N GLY A 81 4.36 -4.57 15.33
CA GLY A 81 5.38 -5.06 16.25
C GLY A 81 5.18 -4.61 17.67
N ARG A 82 5.89 -5.27 18.59
CA ARG A 82 5.92 -4.94 20.01
C ARG A 82 6.96 -3.86 20.26
N VAL A 83 6.60 -2.81 20.98
CA VAL A 83 7.52 -1.74 21.40
C VAL A 83 8.44 -2.27 22.48
N LEU A 84 9.75 -2.25 22.22
CA LEU A 84 10.80 -2.69 23.13
C LEU A 84 11.39 -1.55 23.96
N SER A 85 11.49 -0.36 23.39
CA SER A 85 11.95 0.84 24.08
C SER A 85 11.43 2.09 23.41
N VAL A 86 11.30 3.14 24.20
CA VAL A 86 10.87 4.47 23.81
C VAL A 86 12.01 5.42 24.19
N ASP A 87 12.41 6.33 23.28
CA ASP A 87 13.37 7.36 23.65
C ASP A 87 12.82 8.24 24.78
N SER A 88 13.72 8.88 25.54
CA SER A 88 13.40 9.64 26.77
C SER A 88 12.34 10.74 26.60
N ASP A 89 12.18 11.27 25.38
CA ASP A 89 11.24 12.34 25.05
C ASP A 89 9.87 11.83 24.55
N ALA A 90 9.73 10.52 24.33
CA ALA A 90 8.51 9.91 23.81
C ALA A 90 7.69 9.25 24.93
N ASN A 91 6.37 9.19 24.74
CA ASN A 91 5.44 8.69 25.75
C ASN A 91 5.69 7.21 26.09
N ALA A 92 6.13 6.93 27.32
CA ALA A 92 6.40 5.58 27.81
C ALA A 92 5.15 4.67 27.86
N SER A 93 3.94 5.22 27.71
CA SER A 93 2.67 4.47 27.66
C SER A 93 2.63 3.41 26.56
N TYR A 94 3.46 3.52 25.52
CA TYR A 94 3.53 2.54 24.44
C TYR A 94 4.48 1.37 24.74
N LEU A 95 5.25 1.40 25.83
CA LEU A 95 6.20 0.33 26.13
C LEU A 95 5.47 -1.03 26.27
N ASN A 96 6.03 -2.06 25.65
CA ASN A 96 5.48 -3.42 25.67
C ASN A 96 4.09 -3.57 25.01
N THR A 97 3.63 -2.57 24.25
CA THR A 97 2.39 -2.62 23.47
C THR A 97 2.67 -3.10 22.04
N VAL A 98 1.68 -3.74 21.41
CA VAL A 98 1.72 -4.04 19.97
C VAL A 98 1.14 -2.86 19.23
N ILE A 99 1.85 -2.34 18.24
CA ILE A 99 1.37 -1.29 17.38
C ILE A 99 1.26 -1.76 15.94
N TYR A 100 0.39 -1.10 15.20
CA TYR A 100 0.18 -1.22 13.77
C TYR A 100 0.36 0.17 13.14
N TYR A 101 1.09 0.20 12.04
CA TYR A 101 1.35 1.42 11.30
C TYR A 101 1.29 1.13 9.80
N ARG A 102 0.40 1.84 9.11
CA ARG A 102 0.24 1.75 7.65
C ARG A 102 0.44 3.14 7.07
N THR A 103 1.26 3.22 6.03
CA THR A 103 1.49 4.49 5.33
C THR A 103 1.89 4.25 3.87
N CYS A 104 2.07 5.33 3.13
CA CYS A 104 2.66 5.31 1.80
C CYS A 104 4.07 5.91 1.84
N VAL A 105 4.95 5.42 0.96
CA VAL A 105 6.34 5.87 0.85
C VAL A 105 6.76 6.00 -0.62
N VAL A 106 7.73 6.87 -0.87
CA VAL A 106 8.30 7.09 -2.22
C VAL A 106 9.40 6.07 -2.51
N ASP A 107 10.26 5.85 -1.53
CA ASP A 107 11.47 5.04 -1.68
C ASP A 107 11.24 3.57 -1.29
N ASN A 108 11.95 2.67 -1.95
CA ASN A 108 11.96 1.25 -1.59
C ASN A 108 12.82 1.05 -0.33
N ILE A 109 12.20 1.19 0.83
CA ILE A 109 12.84 1.02 2.14
C ILE A 109 13.26 -0.43 2.46
N MET A 110 12.95 -1.39 1.58
CA MET A 110 13.34 -2.80 1.69
C MET A 110 14.25 -3.26 0.54
N GLU A 111 14.81 -2.33 -0.23
CA GLU A 111 15.65 -2.67 -1.40
C GLU A 111 16.82 -3.59 -1.03
N SER A 112 17.42 -3.40 0.15
CA SER A 112 18.55 -4.21 0.63
C SER A 112 18.20 -5.67 0.89
N THR A 113 16.93 -6.01 1.14
CA THR A 113 16.54 -7.39 1.47
C THR A 113 16.02 -8.15 0.25
N LYS A 114 15.65 -7.48 -0.85
CA LYS A 114 14.93 -8.06 -2.01
C LYS A 114 13.64 -8.81 -1.64
N LEU A 115 13.19 -8.69 -0.40
CA LEU A 115 11.97 -9.33 0.10
C LEU A 115 10.88 -8.26 0.22
N LEU A 116 9.64 -8.66 -0.04
CA LEU A 116 8.46 -7.80 0.18
C LEU A 116 8.00 -7.82 1.64
N GLU A 117 8.54 -8.73 2.46
CA GLU A 117 8.27 -8.85 3.88
C GLU A 117 9.56 -9.17 4.64
N THR A 118 9.74 -8.55 5.80
CA THR A 118 10.87 -8.80 6.68
C THR A 118 10.40 -8.79 8.13
N SER A 119 11.09 -9.52 8.99
CA SER A 119 10.86 -9.54 10.42
C SER A 119 12.15 -9.24 11.15
N GLY A 120 12.08 -8.44 12.21
CA GLY A 120 13.26 -8.05 12.95
C GLY A 120 13.01 -6.85 13.86
N ASN A 121 14.11 -6.19 14.22
CA ASN A 121 14.08 -4.99 15.05
C ASN A 121 14.21 -3.74 14.16
N PHE A 122 13.30 -2.80 14.32
CA PHE A 122 13.30 -1.55 13.57
C PHE A 122 13.04 -0.36 14.50
N ARG A 123 13.41 0.84 14.03
CA ARG A 123 13.24 2.10 14.77
C ARG A 123 12.30 3.00 13.98
N LEU A 124 11.20 3.41 14.58
CA LEU A 124 10.26 4.36 14.00
C LEU A 124 10.45 5.73 14.64
N LYS A 125 10.68 6.75 13.83
CA LYS A 125 10.74 8.17 14.22
C LYS A 125 9.40 8.84 13.93
N GLY A 126 9.02 9.82 14.75
CA GLY A 126 7.80 10.60 14.52
C GLY A 126 6.51 9.81 14.63
N PHE A 127 6.50 8.74 15.44
CA PHE A 127 5.28 8.01 15.77
C PHE A 127 4.35 8.93 16.57
N GLN A 128 3.11 9.15 16.12
CA GLN A 128 2.13 10.07 16.74
C GLN A 128 2.66 11.48 17.05
N ASP A 129 3.46 12.05 16.14
CA ASP A 129 4.07 13.38 16.35
C ASP A 129 4.95 13.46 17.62
N LEU A 130 5.35 12.31 18.18
CA LEU A 130 6.23 12.26 19.34
C LEU A 130 7.63 12.73 18.93
N ASN A 131 8.22 13.58 19.78
CA ASN A 131 9.63 13.87 19.72
C ASN A 131 10.41 12.60 20.09
N GLY A 132 11.24 12.12 19.16
CA GLY A 132 12.08 10.94 19.35
C GLY A 132 11.63 9.74 18.52
N SER A 133 11.93 8.55 19.03
CA SER A 133 11.67 7.31 18.32
C SER A 133 11.46 6.11 19.21
N ILE A 134 10.78 5.13 18.66
CA ILE A 134 10.46 3.87 19.31
C ILE A 134 11.23 2.74 18.62
N ARG A 135 11.78 1.81 19.41
CA ARG A 135 12.31 0.54 18.91
C ARG A 135 11.23 -0.52 19.00
N LEU A 136 11.06 -1.25 17.92
CA LEU A 136 10.02 -2.24 17.73
C LEU A 136 10.64 -3.55 17.29
N GLN A 137 10.04 -4.65 17.75
CA GLN A 137 10.29 -5.98 17.21
C GLN A 137 9.02 -6.50 16.56
N GLY A 138 9.09 -6.85 15.28
CA GLY A 138 7.93 -7.33 14.57
C GLY A 138 8.19 -7.55 13.09
N SER A 139 7.15 -7.35 12.29
CA SER A 139 7.17 -7.52 10.84
C SER A 139 6.89 -6.22 10.11
N MET A 140 7.44 -6.14 8.91
CA MET A 140 7.27 -5.04 7.98
C MET A 140 7.06 -5.60 6.58
N SER A 141 6.09 -5.05 5.85
CA SER A 141 5.79 -5.42 4.47
C SER A 141 5.66 -4.19 3.56
N LEU A 142 6.04 -4.39 2.30
CA LEU A 142 6.05 -3.39 1.24
C LEU A 142 5.36 -3.95 0.00
N CYS A 143 4.56 -3.13 -0.67
CA CYS A 143 3.86 -3.52 -1.89
C CYS A 143 3.59 -2.30 -2.79
N ALA A 144 3.34 -2.53 -4.09
CA ALA A 144 3.34 -1.48 -5.13
C ALA A 144 2.03 -1.42 -5.95
N PHE A 145 0.89 -1.76 -5.33
CA PHE A 145 -0.44 -1.68 -5.96
C PHE A 145 -1.47 -1.10 -4.98
N ASP A 146 -2.57 -0.57 -5.49
CA ASP A 146 -3.54 0.15 -4.67
C ASP A 146 -4.14 -0.72 -3.55
N GLY A 147 -4.19 -0.18 -2.34
CA GLY A 147 -4.78 -0.81 -1.15
C GLY A 147 -4.07 -2.10 -0.72
N CYS A 148 -2.84 -2.33 -1.18
CA CYS A 148 -2.14 -3.60 -0.95
C CYS A 148 -1.76 -3.85 0.52
N ASN A 149 -1.63 -2.79 1.32
CA ASN A 149 -1.25 -2.85 2.73
C ASN A 149 -2.41 -3.18 3.69
N LYS A 150 -3.54 -3.71 3.19
CA LYS A 150 -4.63 -4.27 4.01
C LYS A 150 -4.21 -5.53 4.79
N ALA A 151 -5.07 -6.01 5.69
CA ALA A 151 -4.90 -7.35 6.27
C ALA A 151 -4.94 -8.42 5.16
N ARG A 152 -4.06 -9.42 5.25
CA ARG A 152 -4.21 -10.65 4.48
C ARG A 152 -5.43 -11.39 5.02
N SER A 153 -6.50 -11.49 4.25
CA SER A 153 -7.51 -12.50 4.55
C SER A 153 -6.96 -13.84 4.08
N LEU A 154 -7.04 -14.87 4.93
CA LEU A 154 -6.95 -16.24 4.42
C LEU A 154 -8.18 -16.44 3.55
N HIS A 155 -8.05 -16.23 2.24
CA HIS A 155 -9.05 -16.71 1.31
C HIS A 155 -8.95 -18.23 1.29
N SER A 156 -9.90 -18.90 1.93
CA SER A 156 -10.18 -20.30 1.61
C SER A 156 -10.48 -20.36 0.11
N SER A 157 -9.63 -21.06 -0.62
CA SER A 157 -9.74 -21.18 -2.07
C SER A 157 -11.02 -21.97 -2.39
N LEU A 158 -12.10 -21.24 -2.71
CA LEU A 158 -13.33 -21.81 -3.28
C LEU A 158 -13.03 -22.65 -4.53
N LEU A 159 -11.93 -22.38 -5.23
CA LEU A 159 -11.42 -23.17 -6.34
C LEU A 159 -11.01 -24.60 -5.93
N MET A 160 -10.40 -24.77 -4.76
CA MET A 160 -10.08 -26.11 -4.24
C MET A 160 -11.35 -26.87 -3.86
N ALA A 161 -12.36 -26.18 -3.34
CA ALA A 161 -13.67 -26.77 -3.04
C ALA A 161 -14.43 -27.16 -4.32
N SER A 162 -14.39 -26.33 -5.38
CA SER A 162 -15.03 -26.64 -6.66
C SER A 162 -14.35 -27.79 -7.40
N ILE A 163 -13.00 -27.88 -7.36
CA ILE A 163 -12.26 -29.01 -7.93
C ILE A 163 -12.60 -30.30 -7.18
N GLY A 164 -12.68 -30.26 -5.85
CA GLY A 164 -13.09 -31.41 -5.04
C GLY A 164 -14.51 -31.90 -5.37
N LEU A 165 -15.46 -30.99 -5.54
CA LEU A 165 -16.83 -31.32 -5.95
C LEU A 165 -16.88 -31.94 -7.35
N LEU A 166 -16.17 -31.38 -8.32
CA LEU A 166 -16.12 -31.91 -9.69
C LEU A 166 -15.50 -33.31 -9.75
N LEU A 167 -14.44 -33.56 -8.97
CA LEU A 167 -13.83 -34.90 -8.86
C LEU A 167 -14.77 -35.91 -8.20
N SER A 168 -15.55 -35.49 -7.20
CA SER A 168 -16.53 -36.37 -6.56
C SER A 168 -17.69 -36.74 -7.48
N ILE A 169 -18.12 -35.82 -8.36
CA ILE A 169 -19.16 -36.08 -9.36
C ILE A 169 -18.62 -37.00 -10.46
N TYR A 170 -17.39 -36.79 -10.94
CA TYR A 170 -16.75 -37.66 -11.94
C TYR A 170 -16.55 -39.10 -11.45
N TYR A 171 -16.28 -39.30 -10.15
CA TYR A 171 -16.13 -40.66 -9.60
C TYR A 171 -17.47 -41.38 -9.36
N TYR A 172 -18.59 -40.66 -9.37
CA TYR A 172 -19.91 -41.20 -9.11
C TYR A 172 -20.66 -41.61 -10.40
N TYR A 173 -20.20 -41.16 -11.56
CA TYR A 173 -20.71 -41.50 -12.90
C TYR A 173 -19.70 -42.38 -13.65
#